data_AF-A0A3N5IHD9-F1
#
_entry.id   AF-A0A3N5IHD9-F1
#
_cell.length_a   1.000
_cell.length_b   1.000
_cell.length_c   1.000
_cell.angle_alpha   90.00
_cell.angle_beta   90.00
_cell.angle_gamma   90.00
#
_symmetry.space_group_name_H-M   'P 1'
#
loop_
_entity.id
_entity.type
_entity.pdbx_description
1 polymer ?
#
loop_
_entity_poly.entity_id
_entity_poly.type
_entity_poly.pdbx_seq_one_letter_code
_entity_poly.pdbx_strand_id
1 'polypeptide(L)'
;MEVRLQKVIAGTGLASRRKAEEWIAAGRVTVNGKVVTELGTKVDPDRVHIKVDGKHISSTQPYVYLLLNKPKNVMSTLDDPGGRPTVKDYLRGISVRVFPVGRLDFDSEGLM
;
A
#
# COMPACT_ATOMS: atom_id res chain seq x y z
N MET A 1 19.30 5.62 -3.24
CA MET A 1 18.53 6.88 -3.53
C MET A 1 17.62 7.12 -2.34
N GLU A 2 17.51 8.36 -1.85
CA GLU A 2 16.62 8.63 -0.72
C GLU A 2 15.14 8.59 -1.07
N VAL A 3 14.37 7.82 -0.30
CA VAL A 3 12.92 7.65 -0.44
C VAL A 3 12.25 7.85 0.91
N ARG A 4 11.07 8.48 0.92
CA ARG A 4 10.27 8.64 2.14
C ARG A 4 9.95 7.27 2.78
N LEU A 5 10.13 7.16 4.09
CA LEU A 5 9.98 5.91 4.85
C LEU A 5 8.61 5.26 4.65
N GLN A 6 7.52 6.03 4.68
CA GLN A 6 6.18 5.50 4.42
C GLN A 6 5.99 4.96 3.00
N LYS A 7 6.73 5.50 2.02
CA LYS A 7 6.72 4.99 0.64
C LYS A 7 7.49 3.68 0.54
N VAL A 8 8.59 3.53 1.28
CA VAL A 8 9.33 2.27 1.37
C VAL A 8 8.47 1.17 1.99
N ILE A 9 7.86 1.44 3.16
CA ILE A 9 6.98 0.47 3.84
C ILE A 9 5.77 0.11 2.96
N ALA A 10 5.16 1.08 2.28
CA ALA A 10 4.05 0.76 1.37
C ALA A 10 4.48 -0.08 0.16
N GLY A 11 5.73 0.08 -0.31
CA GLY A 11 6.28 -0.66 -1.44
C GLY A 11 6.49 -2.16 -1.16
N THR A 12 6.58 -2.56 0.11
CA THR A 12 6.64 -3.98 0.50
C THR A 12 5.27 -4.66 0.46
N GLY A 13 4.19 -3.89 0.24
CA GLY A 13 2.82 -4.36 0.27
C GLY A 13 2.26 -4.56 1.68
N LEU A 14 3.03 -4.29 2.73
CA LEU A 14 2.61 -4.48 4.12
C LEU A 14 1.48 -3.54 4.54
N ALA A 15 1.42 -2.33 3.98
CA ALA A 15 0.46 -1.29 4.34
C ALA A 15 0.24 -0.28 3.21
N SER A 16 -0.82 0.54 3.35
CA SER A 16 -0.92 1.80 2.59
C SER A 16 0.09 2.82 3.11
N ARG A 17 0.38 3.87 2.33
CA ARG A 17 1.26 4.96 2.78
C ARG A 17 0.73 5.64 4.05
N ARG A 18 -0.58 5.89 4.12
CA ARG A 18 -1.23 6.49 5.30
C ARG A 18 -1.12 5.59 6.52
N LYS A 19 -1.35 4.28 6.35
CA LYS A 19 -1.22 3.33 7.45
C LYS A 19 0.23 3.21 7.93
N ALA A 20 1.19 3.31 7.02
CA ALA A 20 2.60 3.39 7.38
C ALA A 20 2.95 4.68 8.14
N GLU A 21 2.36 5.83 7.79
CA GLU A 21 2.50 7.08 8.56
C GLU A 21 1.94 6.94 9.99
N GLU A 22 0.78 6.31 10.15
CA GLU A 22 0.23 6.00 11.48
C GLU A 22 1.20 5.13 12.30
N TRP A 23 1.82 4.12 11.69
CA TRP A 23 2.80 3.27 12.36
C TRP A 23 4.07 4.01 12.76
N ILE A 24 4.56 4.90 11.89
CA ILE A 24 5.70 5.77 12.20
C ILE A 24 5.34 6.65 13.40
N ALA A 25 4.24 7.40 13.33
CA ALA A 25 3.81 8.29 14.41
C ALA A 25 3.58 7.55 15.74
N ALA A 26 3.12 6.29 15.69
CA ALA A 26 2.94 5.43 16.85
C ALA A 26 4.24 4.82 17.41
N GLY A 27 5.42 5.11 16.83
CA GLY A 27 6.70 4.58 17.28
C GLY A 27 6.91 3.09 16.99
N ARG A 28 6.14 2.52 16.05
CA ARG A 28 6.19 1.08 15.70
C ARG A 28 7.29 0.77 14.69
N VAL A 29 7.93 1.79 14.13
CA VAL A 29 8.93 1.66 13.06
C VAL A 29 10.32 1.96 13.59
N THR A 30 11.28 1.09 13.30
CA THR A 30 12.70 1.34 13.60
C THR A 30 13.53 1.33 12.33
N VAL A 31 14.51 2.23 12.25
CA VAL A 31 15.53 2.27 11.20
C VAL A 31 16.89 2.08 11.87
N ASN A 32 17.62 1.03 11.51
CA ASN A 32 18.89 0.64 12.13
C ASN A 32 18.82 0.57 13.68
N GLY A 33 17.70 0.05 14.20
CA GLY A 33 17.47 -0.11 15.64
C GLY A 33 17.00 1.16 16.37
N LYS A 34 16.93 2.31 15.71
CA LYS A 34 16.38 3.55 16.29
C LYS A 34 14.92 3.70 15.94
N VAL A 35 14.07 3.99 16.92
CA VAL A 35 12.65 4.30 16.71
C VAL A 35 12.54 5.60 15.92
N VAL A 36 11.73 5.61 14.87
CA VAL A 36 11.45 6.79 14.06
C VAL A 36 9.97 7.15 14.21
N THR A 37 9.70 8.38 14.64
CA THR A 37 8.35 8.94 14.78
C THR A 37 8.08 10.15 13.89
N GLU A 38 9.13 10.69 13.26
CA GLU A 38 9.03 11.85 12.40
C GLU A 38 8.44 11.48 11.03
N LEU A 39 7.34 12.13 10.65
CA LEU A 39 6.75 11.94 9.33
C LEU A 39 7.60 12.64 8.26
N GLY A 40 7.77 11.99 7.12
CA GLY A 40 8.58 12.54 6.02
C GLY A 40 10.06 12.19 6.08
N THR A 41 10.51 11.46 7.11
CA THR A 41 11.86 10.88 7.16
C THR A 41 12.17 10.15 5.85
N LYS A 42 13.34 10.47 5.28
CA LYS A 42 13.85 9.80 4.09
C LYS A 42 14.94 8.81 4.49
N VAL A 43 14.99 7.71 3.76
CA VAL A 43 15.96 6.64 3.96
C VAL A 43 16.42 6.12 2.61
N ASP A 44 17.64 5.59 2.54
CA ASP A 44 18.08 4.80 1.40
C ASP A 44 17.79 3.31 1.71
N PRO A 45 16.74 2.70 1.12
CA PRO A 45 16.31 1.34 1.47
C PRO A 45 17.39 0.28 1.22
N ASP A 46 18.36 0.55 0.35
CA ASP A 46 19.45 -0.37 0.04
C ASP A 46 20.57 -0.34 1.11
N ARG A 47 20.52 0.63 2.03
CA ARG A 47 21.58 0.87 3.03
C ARG A 47 21.09 0.80 4.48
N VAL A 48 19.79 0.64 4.70
CA VAL A 48 19.22 0.65 6.06
C VAL A 48 18.38 -0.58 6.34
N HIS A 49 18.34 -1.00 7.60
CA HIS A 49 17.45 -2.03 8.09
C HIS A 49 16.20 -1.41 8.70
N ILE A 50 15.06 -1.62 8.04
CA ILE A 50 13.76 -1.12 8.50
C ILE A 50 13.00 -2.28 9.15
N LYS A 51 12.45 -2.04 10.33
CA LYS A 51 11.55 -2.98 11.01
C LYS A 51 10.24 -2.30 11.36
N VAL A 52 9.15 -3.05 11.28
CA VAL A 52 7.84 -2.68 11.80
C VAL A 52 7.47 -3.71 12.87
N ASP A 53 7.16 -3.25 14.09
CA ASP A 53 6.90 -4.11 15.26
C ASP A 53 8.00 -5.16 15.49
N GLY A 54 9.27 -4.76 15.34
CA GLY A 54 10.43 -5.63 15.53
C GLY A 54 10.71 -6.62 14.39
N LYS A 55 9.82 -6.73 13.38
CA LYS A 55 10.03 -7.59 12.21
C LYS A 55 10.64 -6.82 11.05
N HIS A 56 11.68 -7.38 10.45
CA HIS A 56 12.31 -6.80 9.26
C HIS A 56 11.33 -6.83 8.10
N ILE A 57 11.18 -5.71 7.38
CA ILE A 57 10.28 -5.65 6.24
C ILE A 57 10.96 -6.24 5.01
N SER A 58 10.19 -6.94 4.18
CA SER A 58 10.71 -7.56 2.95
C SER A 58 11.20 -6.52 1.94
N SER A 59 11.85 -7.00 0.88
CA SER A 59 12.08 -6.19 -0.32
C SER A 59 10.75 -5.71 -0.94
N THR A 60 10.86 -4.67 -1.77
CA THR A 60 9.76 -4.13 -2.58
C THR A 60 9.09 -5.23 -3.39
N GLN A 61 7.75 -5.22 -3.43
CA GLN A 61 6.99 -6.16 -4.27
C GLN A 61 7.33 -5.98 -5.76
N PRO A 62 7.26 -7.05 -6.57
CA PRO A 62 7.40 -6.91 -8.01
C PRO A 62 6.27 -6.04 -8.56
N TYR A 63 6.55 -5.35 -9.67
CA TYR A 63 5.53 -4.60 -10.37
C TYR A 63 4.54 -5.55 -11.02
N VAL A 64 3.25 -5.35 -10.72
CA VAL A 64 2.14 -6.06 -11.36
C VAL A 64 1.14 -5.02 -11.85
N TYR A 65 0.74 -5.18 -13.10
CA TYR A 65 -0.25 -4.34 -13.76
C TYR A 65 -1.40 -5.24 -14.21
N LEU A 66 -2.62 -4.86 -13.83
CA LEU A 66 -3.83 -5.60 -14.16
C LEU A 66 -4.72 -4.66 -14.97
N LEU A 67 -5.39 -5.22 -15.97
CA LEU A 67 -6.45 -4.54 -16.69
C LEU A 67 -7.76 -5.19 -16.28
N LEU A 68 -8.68 -4.40 -15.77
CA LEU A 68 -10.00 -4.84 -15.36
C LEU A 68 -11.05 -4.09 -16.18
N ASN A 69 -11.92 -4.84 -16.86
CA ASN A 69 -13.18 -4.28 -17.33
C ASN A 69 -14.15 -4.22 -16.15
N LYS A 70 -14.19 -3.10 -15.43
CA LYS A 70 -15.00 -2.93 -14.22
C LYS A 70 -16.49 -2.97 -14.62
N PRO A 71 -17.31 -3.86 -14.05
CA PRO A 71 -18.75 -3.82 -14.29
C PRO A 71 -19.41 -2.66 -13.54
N LYS A 72 -20.65 -2.34 -13.90
CA LYS A 72 -21.50 -1.41 -13.15
C LYS A 72 -21.76 -1.91 -11.73
N ASN A 73 -22.14 -0.98 -10.85
CA ASN A 73 -22.45 -1.21 -9.45
C ASN A 73 -21.29 -1.80 -8.63
N VAL A 74 -20.06 -1.41 -8.98
CA VAL A 74 -18.82 -1.81 -8.30
C VAL A 74 -17.99 -0.58 -7.98
N MET A 75 -17.57 -0.43 -6.73
CA MET A 75 -16.75 0.70 -6.28
C MET A 75 -15.29 0.52 -6.71
N SER A 76 -14.68 1.60 -7.24
CA SER A 76 -13.25 1.70 -7.56
C SER A 76 -12.37 1.89 -6.29
N THR A 77 -12.58 1.07 -5.26
CA THR A 77 -11.86 1.07 -3.97
C THR A 77 -11.53 -0.37 -3.55
N LEU A 78 -10.64 -0.54 -2.57
CA LEU A 78 -10.39 -1.85 -1.94
C LEU A 78 -11.12 -2.02 -0.61
N ASP A 79 -11.67 -0.93 -0.09
CA ASP A 79 -12.38 -0.87 1.18
C ASP A 79 -13.53 0.13 1.02
N ASP A 80 -14.76 -0.34 1.25
CA ASP A 80 -15.97 0.47 1.22
C ASP A 80 -16.70 0.32 2.56
N PRO A 81 -16.75 1.37 3.40
CA PRO A 81 -17.46 1.32 4.68
C PRO A 81 -18.95 1.02 4.55
N GLY A 82 -19.55 1.28 3.39
CA GLY A 82 -20.94 0.97 3.08
C GLY A 82 -21.20 -0.48 2.65
N GLY A 83 -20.16 -1.32 2.57
CA GLY A 83 -20.28 -2.73 2.22
C GLY A 83 -20.69 -2.99 0.77
N ARG A 84 -20.57 -2.01 -0.13
CA ARG A 84 -20.89 -2.19 -1.55
C ARG A 84 -19.84 -3.09 -2.22
N PRO A 85 -20.20 -3.80 -3.31
CA PRO A 85 -19.22 -4.53 -4.10
C PRO A 85 -18.09 -3.62 -4.56
N THR A 86 -16.86 -4.14 -4.56
CA THR A 86 -15.67 -3.36 -4.89
C THR A 86 -14.79 -4.09 -5.89
N VAL A 87 -13.83 -3.39 -6.50
CA VAL A 87 -12.87 -4.03 -7.41
C VAL A 87 -12.08 -5.16 -6.73
N LYS A 88 -11.96 -5.13 -5.39
CA LYS A 88 -11.32 -6.20 -4.60
C LYS A 88 -11.95 -7.57 -4.84
N ASP A 89 -13.26 -7.63 -5.08
CA ASP A 89 -13.98 -8.89 -5.27
C ASP A 89 -13.55 -9.65 -6.53
N TYR A 90 -12.90 -8.94 -7.47
CA TYR A 90 -12.39 -9.44 -8.75
C TYR A 90 -10.89 -9.74 -8.73
N LEU A 91 -10.17 -9.46 -7.63
CA LEU A 91 -8.72 -9.65 -7.52
C LEU A 91 -8.31 -11.04 -7.01
N ARG A 92 -9.09 -12.08 -7.33
CA ARG A 92 -8.83 -13.44 -6.83
C ARG A 92 -7.55 -14.01 -7.44
N GLY A 93 -6.74 -14.66 -6.61
CA GLY A 93 -5.49 -15.31 -7.05
C GLY A 93 -4.28 -14.36 -7.20
N ILE A 94 -4.42 -13.08 -6.87
CA ILE A 94 -3.31 -12.13 -6.90
C ILE A 94 -2.57 -12.18 -5.56
N SER A 95 -1.31 -12.61 -5.58
CA SER A 95 -0.47 -12.78 -4.38
C SER A 95 0.22 -11.49 -3.91
N VAL A 96 0.21 -10.45 -4.75
CA VAL A 96 0.80 -9.15 -4.45
C VAL A 96 -0.28 -8.12 -4.14
N ARG A 97 0.06 -7.09 -3.37
CA ARG A 97 -0.89 -6.04 -3.02
C ARG A 97 -1.00 -5.06 -4.19
N VAL A 98 -2.14 -5.07 -4.87
CA VAL A 98 -2.48 -4.10 -5.92
C VAL A 98 -3.49 -3.07 -5.41
N PHE A 99 -3.65 -1.98 -6.15
CA PHE A 99 -4.64 -0.93 -5.88
C PHE A 99 -5.07 -0.29 -7.22
N PRO A 100 -6.30 0.22 -7.30
CA PRO A 100 -6.79 0.85 -8.53
C PRO A 100 -5.99 2.11 -8.88
N VAL A 101 -5.73 2.31 -10.18
CA VAL A 101 -5.12 3.53 -10.72
C VAL A 101 -6.23 4.32 -11.41
N GLY A 102 -6.53 5.52 -10.91
CA GLY A 102 -7.73 6.24 -11.32
C GLY A 102 -9.00 5.65 -10.71
N ARG A 103 -10.17 6.16 -11.13
CA ARG A 103 -11.49 5.71 -10.65
C ARG A 103 -12.52 5.80 -11.76
N LEU A 104 -13.38 4.80 -11.83
CA LEU A 104 -14.68 4.87 -12.49
C LEU A 104 -15.76 5.04 -11.42
N ASP A 105 -16.81 5.78 -11.74
CA ASP A 105 -17.97 5.95 -10.86
C ASP A 105 -18.69 4.61 -10.64
N PHE A 106 -19.52 4.56 -9.60
CA PHE A 106 -20.17 3.32 -9.18
C PHE A 106 -21.01 2.69 -10.30
N ASP A 107 -21.74 3.51 -11.04
CA ASP A 107 -22.61 3.17 -12.16
C ASP A 107 -21.89 3.15 -13.52
N SER A 108 -20.61 3.55 -13.56
CA SER A 108 -19.76 3.45 -14.75
C SER A 108 -19.14 2.07 -14.90
N GLU A 109 -18.89 1.69 -16.16
CA GLU A 109 -18.20 0.47 -16.57
C GLU A 109 -17.03 0.78 -17.51
N GLY A 110 -16.12 -0.18 -17.68
CA GLY A 110 -15.03 -0.07 -18.64
C GLY A 110 -13.65 -0.33 -18.08
N LEU A 111 -12.64 0.03 -18.86
CA LEU A 111 -11.24 -0.26 -18.57
C LEU A 111 -10.73 0.54 -17.37
N MET A 112 -10.10 -0.17 -16.44
CA MET A 112 -9.23 0.39 -15.41
C MET A 112 -7.98 -0.47 -15.20
#